data_AF-A0A960MV36-F1
#
_entry.id   AF-A0A960MV36-F1
#
_cell.length_a   1.000
_cell.length_b   1.000
_cell.length_c   1.000
_cell.angle_alpha   90.00
_cell.angle_beta   90.00
_cell.angle_gamma   90.00
#
_symmetry.space_group_name_H-M   'P 1'
#
loop_
_entity.id
_entity.type
_entity.pdbx_description
1 polymer ?
#
loop_
_entity_poly.entity_id
_entity_poly.type
_entity_poly.pdbx_seq_one_letter_code
_entity_poly.pdbx_strand_id
1 'polypeptide(L)'
;MTDQRATRVDDETDEIIWKKPTSLGKATADAIVLALLLAGTNWLIDKADPGWQRLNPTPWLLLPLFLGGRYGIGGGLTGALLAIGGVLGLQFFSGDRTPVELLRAKPF
;
A
#
# COMPACT_ATOMS: atom_id res chain seq x y z
N MET A 1 -7.94 48.41 21.18
CA MET A 1 -8.26 47.09 21.79
C MET A 1 -9.09 46.28 20.79
N THR A 2 -8.51 45.90 19.64
CA THR A 2 -9.28 45.28 18.55
C THR A 2 -8.55 44.11 17.85
N ASP A 3 -7.33 43.80 18.29
CA ASP A 3 -6.41 42.94 17.55
C ASP A 3 -6.40 41.47 18.03
N GLN A 4 -6.89 41.22 19.25
CA GLN A 4 -6.90 39.86 19.84
C GLN A 4 -8.01 38.95 19.30
N ARG A 5 -8.99 39.50 18.58
CA ARG A 5 -10.06 38.70 17.98
C ARG A 5 -9.66 38.11 16.64
N ALA A 6 -8.84 38.80 15.85
CA ALA A 6 -8.39 38.31 14.56
C ALA A 6 -7.45 37.11 14.74
N THR A 7 -6.38 37.29 15.51
CA THR A 7 -5.39 36.24 15.79
C THR A 7 -5.96 34.96 16.40
N ARG A 8 -7.04 35.06 17.19
CA ARG A 8 -7.70 33.88 17.77
C ARG A 8 -8.48 33.06 16.76
N VAL A 9 -9.11 33.71 15.78
CA VAL A 9 -9.89 33.01 14.74
C VAL A 9 -8.94 32.28 13.80
N ASP A 10 -7.80 32.89 13.49
CA ASP A 10 -6.80 32.33 12.59
C ASP A 10 -6.20 31.02 13.16
N ASP A 11 -5.79 31.05 14.44
CA ASP A 11 -5.25 29.88 15.16
C ASP A 11 -6.28 28.74 15.30
N GLU A 12 -7.55 29.06 15.60
CA GLU A 12 -8.61 28.06 15.75
C GLU A 12 -8.97 27.41 14.41
N THR A 13 -8.95 28.20 13.32
CA THR A 13 -9.24 27.70 11.98
C THR A 13 -8.08 26.84 11.45
N ASP A 14 -6.83 27.21 11.73
CA ASP A 14 -5.66 26.41 11.38
C ASP A 14 -5.60 25.09 12.18
N GLU A 15 -5.96 25.08 13.47
CA GLU A 15 -6.00 23.84 14.26
C GLU A 15 -7.06 22.86 13.75
N ILE A 16 -8.21 23.36 13.26
CA ILE A 16 -9.28 22.56 12.66
C ILE A 16 -8.89 22.04 11.27
N ILE A 17 -8.18 22.84 10.46
CA ILE A 17 -7.76 22.47 9.11
C ILE A 17 -6.57 21.48 9.14
N TRP A 18 -5.67 21.59 10.13
CA TRP A 18 -4.45 20.77 10.21
C TRP A 18 -4.58 19.48 11.01
N LYS A 19 -5.67 19.29 11.78
CA LYS A 19 -6.07 17.93 12.20
C LYS A 19 -6.64 17.20 10.99
N LYS A 20 -5.76 16.66 10.14
CA LYS A 20 -6.07 15.42 9.43
C LYS A 20 -5.94 14.29 10.45
N PRO A 21 -7.03 13.72 10.98
CA PRO A 21 -6.98 12.37 11.49
C PRO A 21 -6.85 11.46 10.26
N THR A 22 -5.67 11.44 9.64
CA THR A 22 -5.19 10.19 9.05
C THR A 22 -5.01 9.26 10.23
N SER A 23 -6.10 8.70 10.73
CA SER A 23 -6.04 7.60 11.67
C SER A 23 -5.30 6.51 10.90
N LEU A 24 -4.02 6.36 11.19
CA LEU A 24 -3.12 5.40 10.55
C LEU A 24 -3.83 4.04 10.42
N GLY A 25 -4.62 3.68 11.43
CA GLY A 25 -5.46 2.48 11.47
C GLY A 25 -6.46 2.32 10.31
N LYS A 26 -7.07 3.39 9.78
CA LYS A 26 -7.97 3.29 8.61
C LYS A 26 -7.18 3.00 7.33
N ALA A 27 -6.01 3.64 7.15
CA ALA A 27 -5.15 3.38 6.01
C ALA A 27 -4.57 1.96 6.07
N THR A 28 -4.17 1.50 7.25
CA THR A 28 -3.70 0.12 7.46
C THR A 28 -4.81 -0.89 7.21
N ALA A 29 -6.03 -0.64 7.69
CA ALA A 29 -7.17 -1.52 7.45
C ALA A 29 -7.49 -1.62 5.95
N ASP A 30 -7.59 -0.50 5.25
CA ASP A 30 -7.82 -0.48 3.80
C ASP A 30 -6.71 -1.22 3.04
N ALA A 31 -5.46 -1.07 3.47
CA ALA A 31 -4.32 -1.75 2.86
C ALA A 31 -4.36 -3.27 3.07
N ILE A 32 -4.70 -3.73 4.28
CA ILE A 32 -4.84 -5.16 4.60
C ILE A 32 -6.00 -5.75 3.80
N VAL A 33 -7.15 -5.07 3.73
CA VAL A 33 -8.31 -5.53 2.97
C VAL A 33 -7.97 -5.67 1.50
N LEU A 34 -7.33 -4.66 0.89
CA LEU A 34 -6.88 -4.71 -0.49
C LEU A 34 -5.87 -5.85 -0.71
N ALA A 35 -4.89 -6.02 0.18
CA ALA A 35 -3.89 -7.08 0.06
C ALA A 35 -4.52 -8.48 0.16
N LEU A 36 -5.48 -8.69 1.07
CA LEU A 36 -6.21 -9.95 1.21
C LEU A 36 -7.10 -10.23 -0.01
N LEU A 37 -7.77 -9.20 -0.56
CA LEU A 37 -8.56 -9.33 -1.78
C LEU A 37 -7.68 -9.73 -2.96
N LEU A 38 -6.51 -9.10 -3.12
CA LEU A 38 -5.57 -9.43 -4.19
C LEU A 38 -5.04 -10.86 -4.03
N ALA A 39 -4.57 -11.23 -2.83
CA ALA A 39 -4.08 -12.58 -2.54
C ALA A 39 -5.18 -13.65 -2.74
N GLY A 40 -6.40 -13.40 -2.26
CA GLY A 40 -7.53 -14.32 -2.41
C GLY A 40 -7.96 -14.47 -3.86
N THR A 41 -8.03 -13.37 -4.62
CA THR A 41 -8.33 -13.40 -6.05
C THR A 41 -7.27 -14.21 -6.79
N ASN A 42 -5.99 -14.04 -6.43
CA ASN A 42 -4.93 -14.83 -7.02
C ASN A 42 -5.10 -16.33 -6.76
N TRP A 43 -5.36 -16.71 -5.52
CA TRP A 43 -5.57 -18.11 -5.15
C TRP A 43 -6.76 -18.77 -5.87
N LEU A 44 -7.78 -17.99 -6.25
CA LEU A 44 -8.92 -18.46 -7.02
C LEU A 44 -8.62 -18.59 -8.53
N ILE A 45 -7.80 -17.70 -9.09
CA ILE A 45 -7.56 -17.63 -10.54
C ILE A 45 -6.36 -18.47 -10.97
N ASP A 46 -5.19 -18.26 -10.36
CA ASP A 46 -3.95 -18.93 -10.75
C ASP A 46 -3.07 -19.23 -9.53
N LYS A 47 -3.27 -20.43 -8.98
CA LYS A 47 -2.47 -20.92 -7.84
C LYS A 47 -1.00 -21.12 -8.17
N ALA A 48 -0.64 -21.21 -9.46
CA ALA A 48 0.73 -21.42 -9.91
C ALA A 48 1.49 -20.10 -10.15
N ASP A 49 0.85 -18.94 -9.93
CA ASP A 49 1.51 -17.64 -9.94
C ASP A 49 1.16 -16.80 -8.69
N PRO A 50 1.74 -17.14 -7.52
CA PRO A 50 1.41 -16.56 -6.21
C PRO A 50 1.56 -15.04 -6.14
N GLY A 51 2.40 -14.44 -7.00
CA GLY A 51 2.67 -13.01 -7.03
C GLY A 51 2.06 -12.27 -8.21
N TRP A 52 1.27 -12.93 -9.06
CA TRP A 52 0.89 -12.41 -10.36
C TRP A 52 2.10 -11.87 -11.15
N GLN A 53 3.22 -12.59 -11.11
CA GLN A 53 4.47 -12.21 -11.73
C GLN A 53 4.39 -12.28 -13.26
N ARG A 54 3.50 -13.12 -13.80
CA ARG A 54 3.25 -13.24 -15.24
C ARG A 54 2.39 -12.10 -15.77
N LEU A 55 1.68 -11.38 -14.89
CA LEU A 55 0.90 -10.21 -15.25
C LEU A 55 1.76 -8.94 -15.12
N ASN A 56 2.03 -8.30 -16.25
CA ASN A 56 2.70 -7.01 -16.29
C ASN A 56 1.78 -5.96 -16.95
N PRO A 57 1.31 -4.93 -16.22
CA PRO A 57 1.69 -4.57 -14.84
C PRO A 57 1.05 -5.48 -13.77
N THR A 58 1.79 -5.70 -12.67
CA THR A 58 1.31 -6.54 -11.56
C THR A 58 0.14 -5.88 -10.82
N PRO A 59 -0.95 -6.60 -10.51
CA PRO A 59 -2.08 -6.00 -9.79
C PRO A 59 -1.74 -5.56 -8.36
N TRP A 60 -0.61 -5.99 -7.81
CA TRP A 60 -0.08 -5.49 -6.53
C TRP A 60 0.23 -3.99 -6.54
N LEU A 61 0.40 -3.38 -7.72
CA LEU A 61 0.55 -1.92 -7.88
C LEU A 61 -0.69 -1.13 -7.47
N LEU A 62 -1.85 -1.79 -7.38
CA LEU A 62 -3.08 -1.14 -6.91
C LEU A 62 -2.94 -0.66 -5.46
N LEU A 63 -2.15 -1.33 -4.62
CA LEU A 63 -1.92 -0.91 -3.23
C LEU A 63 -1.26 0.48 -3.13
N PRO A 64 -0.03 0.71 -3.63
CA PRO A 64 0.59 2.03 -3.56
C PRO A 64 -0.21 3.10 -4.32
N LEU A 65 -0.93 2.73 -5.39
CA LEU A 65 -1.73 3.68 -6.15
C LEU A 65 -2.97 4.15 -5.36
N PHE A 66 -3.77 3.24 -4.81
CA PHE A 66 -4.97 3.60 -4.05
C PHE A 66 -4.64 4.23 -2.70
N LEU A 67 -3.64 3.68 -1.99
CA LEU A 67 -3.22 4.22 -0.70
C LEU A 67 -2.50 5.56 -0.87
N GLY A 68 -1.69 5.71 -1.92
CA GLY A 68 -1.02 6.96 -2.27
C GLY A 68 -1.99 8.06 -2.69
N GLY A 69 -2.98 7.72 -3.51
CA GLY A 69 -4.03 8.65 -3.92
C GLY A 69 -4.92 9.10 -2.76
N ARG A 70 -5.23 8.20 -1.83
CA ARG A 70 -6.15 8.48 -0.71
C ARG A 70 -5.49 9.12 0.51
N TYR A 71 -4.27 8.71 0.85
CA TYR A 71 -3.59 9.12 2.09
C TYR A 71 -2.30 9.92 1.83
N GLY A 72 -1.99 10.23 0.57
CA GLY A 72 -0.77 10.93 0.17
C GLY A 72 0.46 10.03 0.17
N ILE A 73 1.65 10.65 0.10
CA ILE A 73 2.94 9.95 -0.06
C ILE A 73 3.14 8.88 1.02
N GLY A 74 2.78 9.17 2.28
CA GLY A 74 2.91 8.22 3.39
C GLY A 74 2.11 6.93 3.16
N GLY A 75 0.86 7.05 2.70
CA GLY A 75 0.05 5.88 2.34
C GLY A 75 0.59 5.12 1.13
N GLY A 76 1.12 5.84 0.14
CA GLY A 76 1.77 5.24 -1.02
C GLY A 76 2.97 4.38 -0.64
N LEU A 77 3.83 4.86 0.27
CA LEU A 77 4.97 4.10 0.78
C LEU A 77 4.52 2.87 1.56
N THR A 78 3.52 2.99 2.43
CA THR A 78 2.96 1.84 3.14
C THR A 78 2.37 0.81 2.17
N GLY A 79 1.64 1.27 1.15
CA GLY A 79 1.10 0.41 0.10
C GLY A 79 2.18 -0.30 -0.71
N ALA A 80 3.28 0.39 -1.03
CA ALA A 80 4.42 -0.21 -1.72
C ALA A 80 5.09 -1.30 -0.87
N LEU A 81 5.33 -1.03 0.42
CA LEU A 81 5.91 -2.02 1.33
C LEU A 81 5.02 -3.26 1.47
N LEU A 82 3.70 -3.08 1.56
CA LEU A 82 2.75 -4.18 1.60
C LEU A 82 2.67 -4.95 0.29
N ALA A 83 2.78 -4.27 -0.86
CA ALA A 83 2.84 -4.94 -2.15
C ALA A 83 4.08 -5.84 -2.26
N ILE A 84 5.25 -5.32 -1.88
CA ILE A 84 6.50 -6.08 -1.87
C ILE A 84 6.40 -7.25 -0.89
N GLY A 85 5.98 -6.98 0.36
CA GLY A 85 5.84 -7.99 1.40
C GLY A 85 4.83 -9.08 1.03
N GLY A 86 3.70 -8.71 0.43
CA GLY A 86 2.68 -9.64 -0.04
C GLY A 86 3.19 -10.54 -1.15
N VAL A 87 3.84 -9.97 -2.17
CA VAL A 87 4.44 -10.74 -3.27
C VAL A 87 5.54 -11.68 -2.78
N LEU A 88 6.41 -11.23 -1.87
CA LEU A 88 7.46 -12.07 -1.30
C LEU A 88 6.91 -13.16 -0.37
N GLY A 89 5.92 -12.82 0.46
CA GLY A 89 5.27 -13.76 1.37
C GLY A 89 4.53 -14.86 0.63
N LEU A 90 3.82 -14.52 -0.45
CA LEU A 90 3.11 -15.50 -1.28
C LEU A 90 4.07 -16.43 -2.03
N GLN A 91 5.20 -15.91 -2.52
CA GLN A 91 6.26 -16.75 -3.09
C GLN A 91 6.85 -17.72 -2.06
N PHE A 92 7.17 -17.22 -0.87
CA PHE A 92 7.72 -18.04 0.21
C PHE A 92 6.75 -19.17 0.61
N PHE A 93 5.47 -18.85 0.77
CA PHE A 93 4.44 -19.83 1.12
C PHE A 93 4.23 -20.89 0.04
N SER A 94 4.35 -20.50 -1.22
CA SER A 94 4.08 -21.40 -2.37
C SER A 94 5.29 -22.25 -2.76
N GLY A 95 6.47 -22.02 -2.17
CA GLY A 95 7.68 -22.79 -2.47
C GLY A 95 8.28 -22.52 -3.87
N ASP A 96 7.73 -21.55 -4.61
CA ASP A 96 7.99 -21.33 -6.03
C ASP A 96 9.22 -20.44 -6.30
N ARG A 97 10.36 -20.84 -5.75
CA ARG A 97 11.73 -20.31 -5.96
C ARG A 97 12.16 -19.22 -4.99
N THR A 98 13.38 -19.41 -4.48
CA THR A 98 14.11 -18.36 -3.76
C THR A 98 14.47 -17.23 -4.74
N PRO A 99 14.54 -15.96 -4.31
CA PRO A 99 14.92 -14.82 -5.16
C PRO A 99 16.25 -15.02 -5.89
N VAL A 100 17.12 -15.86 -5.34
CA VAL A 100 18.45 -16.19 -5.87
C VAL A 100 18.38 -17.02 -7.16
N GLU A 101 17.35 -17.86 -7.34
CA GLU A 101 17.21 -18.66 -8.57
C GLU A 101 16.71 -17.85 -9.76
N LEU A 102 15.89 -16.83 -9.53
CA LEU A 102 15.44 -15.89 -10.57
C LEU A 102 16.60 -15.03 -11.12
N LEU A 103 17.58 -14.69 -10.29
CA LEU A 103 18.81 -14.01 -10.71
C LEU A 103 19.78 -14.94 -11.44
N ARG A 104 19.73 -16.25 -11.18
CA ARG A 104 20.58 -17.26 -11.82
C ARG A 104 20.01 -17.76 -13.15
N ALA A 105 18.70 -17.71 -13.36
CA ALA A 105 18.03 -18.30 -14.52
C ALA A 105 17.98 -17.40 -15.79
N LYS A 106 18.68 -16.27 -15.80
CA LYS A 106 18.81 -15.43 -17.01
C LYS A 106 20.16 -15.72 -17.68
N PRO A 107 20.24 -16.60 -18.70
CA PRO A 107 21.36 -16.53 -19.63
C PRO A 107 21.21 -15.23 -20.42
N PHE A 108 22.29 -14.45 -20.47
CA PHE A 108 22.44 -13.40 -21.47
C PHE A 108 22.40 -13.97 -22.87
#